data_AF-A0A938W399-F1
#
_entry.id   AF-A0A938W399-F1
#
_cell.length_a   1.000
_cell.length_b   1.000
_cell.length_c   1.000
_cell.angle_alpha   90.00
_cell.angle_beta   90.00
_cell.angle_gamma   90.00
#
_symmetry.space_group_name_H-M   'P 1'
#
loop_
_entity.id
_entity.type
_entity.pdbx_description
1 polymer ?
#
loop_
_entity_poly.entity_id
_entity_poly.type
_entity_poly.pdbx_seq_one_letter_code
_entity_poly.pdbx_strand_id
1 'polypeptide(L)'
;QPLSDLVAEAMRRGYTEPDPRIDLGGMDVARKALILARTLGWRLELSDVQVAAFLPAEYGILSLADCLARLPELNDAFAARAAAAQAAGEALRYTAELREGRATVGLQAVPLHSALGRLRGNDNLVAFQTRYYPDTPLALQGRGAGVDAAAAGVHADVIALAEQEL
;
A
#
# COMPACT_ATOMS: atom_id res chain seq x y z
N GLN A 1 -1.44 -19.42 3.42
CA GLN A 1 -1.22 -19.17 4.85
C GLN A 1 -2.39 -18.34 5.37
N PRO A 2 -2.88 -18.60 6.59
CA PRO A 2 -3.94 -17.79 7.20
C PRO A 2 -3.52 -16.33 7.39
N LEU A 3 -4.48 -15.40 7.35
CA LEU A 3 -4.22 -13.97 7.53
C LEU A 3 -3.60 -13.69 8.90
N SER A 4 -4.19 -14.25 9.96
CA SER A 4 -3.73 -14.11 11.34
C SER A 4 -2.25 -14.49 11.51
N ASP A 5 -1.82 -15.60 10.92
CA ASP A 5 -0.41 -16.04 10.95
C ASP A 5 0.52 -15.07 10.21
N LEU A 6 0.07 -14.53 9.08
CA LEU A 6 0.84 -13.54 8.31
C LEU A 6 1.03 -12.24 9.09
N VAL A 7 -0.03 -11.77 9.76
CA VAL A 7 0.04 -10.56 10.61
C VAL A 7 0.97 -10.81 11.80
N ALA A 8 0.83 -11.94 12.49
CA ALA A 8 1.68 -12.29 13.62
C ALA A 8 3.17 -12.41 13.22
N GLU A 9 3.44 -12.99 12.05
CA GLU A 9 4.80 -13.05 11.51
C GLU A 9 5.35 -11.66 11.14
N ALA A 10 4.54 -10.81 10.51
CA ALA A 10 4.94 -9.44 10.20
C ALA A 10 5.29 -8.65 11.48
N MET A 11 4.51 -8.81 12.54
CA MET A 11 4.80 -8.22 13.84
C MET A 11 6.12 -8.74 14.43
N ARG A 12 6.34 -10.07 14.45
CA ARG A 12 7.60 -10.67 14.95
C ARG A 12 8.83 -10.18 14.21
N ARG A 13 8.71 -9.91 12.92
CA ARG A 13 9.79 -9.41 12.07
C ARG A 13 9.98 -7.89 12.16
N GLY A 14 9.14 -7.18 12.91
CA GLY A 14 9.18 -5.72 13.02
C GLY A 14 8.77 -5.02 11.73
N TYR A 15 7.88 -5.63 10.94
CA TYR A 15 7.36 -5.05 9.69
C TYR A 15 6.11 -4.20 9.88
N THR A 16 5.50 -4.28 11.06
CA THR A 16 4.36 -3.45 11.45
C THR A 16 4.77 -2.48 12.53
N GLU A 17 3.95 -1.45 12.73
CA GLU A 17 3.92 -0.71 13.98
C GLU A 17 3.59 -1.65 15.16
N PRO A 18 3.87 -1.23 16.42
CA PRO A 18 3.49 -2.01 17.62
C PRO A 18 2.00 -2.37 17.64
N ASP A 19 1.17 -1.51 17.07
CA ASP A 19 -0.23 -1.78 16.76
C ASP A 19 -0.42 -1.94 15.23
N PRO A 20 -0.57 -3.19 14.72
CA PRO A 20 -0.64 -3.45 13.28
C PRO A 20 -1.89 -2.86 12.62
N ARG A 21 -2.87 -2.40 13.39
CA ARG A 21 -4.06 -1.73 12.85
C ARG A 21 -3.71 -0.41 12.17
N ILE A 22 -2.60 0.22 12.57
CA ILE A 22 -2.10 1.44 11.93
C ILE A 22 -1.72 1.16 10.47
N ASP A 23 -1.03 0.06 10.21
CA ASP A 23 -0.65 -0.37 8.86
C ASP A 23 -1.86 -0.90 8.07
N LEU A 24 -2.68 -1.74 8.72
CA LEU A 24 -3.84 -2.39 8.10
C LEU A 24 -5.03 -1.44 7.88
N GLY A 25 -5.02 -0.25 8.48
CA GLY A 25 -6.02 0.80 8.27
C GLY A 25 -5.89 1.51 6.92
N GLY A 26 -4.75 1.38 6.23
CA GLY A 26 -4.54 1.95 4.90
C GLY A 26 -4.34 3.47 4.85
N MET A 27 -4.31 4.15 5.99
CA MET A 27 -4.18 5.60 6.06
C MET A 27 -2.81 6.08 5.59
N ASP A 28 -1.75 5.30 5.82
CA ASP A 28 -0.42 5.58 5.27
C ASP A 28 -0.44 5.64 3.72
N VAL A 29 -1.07 4.64 3.10
CA VAL A 29 -1.25 4.58 1.65
C VAL A 29 -2.12 5.74 1.16
N ALA A 30 -3.18 6.10 1.89
CA ALA A 30 -4.05 7.23 1.55
C ALA A 30 -3.32 8.59 1.58
N ARG A 31 -2.48 8.84 2.59
CA ARG A 31 -1.66 10.05 2.66
C ARG A 31 -0.67 10.13 1.50
N LYS A 32 -0.03 9.00 1.16
CA LYS A 32 0.88 8.91 -0.01
C LYS A 32 0.14 9.16 -1.32
N ALA A 33 -1.05 8.59 -1.49
CA ALA A 33 -1.90 8.81 -2.65
C ALA A 33 -2.31 10.28 -2.80
N LEU A 34 -2.66 10.95 -1.68
CA LEU A 34 -3.00 12.36 -1.67
C LEU A 34 -1.82 13.25 -2.10
N ILE A 35 -0.62 12.96 -1.61
CA ILE A 35 0.60 13.66 -2.03
C ILE A 35 0.77 13.53 -3.54
N LEU A 36 0.72 12.30 -4.07
CA LEU A 36 0.86 12.05 -5.51
C LEU A 36 -0.24 12.75 -6.33
N ALA A 37 -1.50 12.70 -5.89
CA ALA A 37 -2.60 13.40 -6.55
C ALA A 37 -2.34 14.91 -6.66
N ARG A 38 -1.86 15.52 -5.58
CA ARG A 38 -1.53 16.95 -5.54
C ARG A 38 -0.32 17.27 -6.41
N THR A 39 0.68 16.39 -6.46
CA THR A 39 1.82 16.50 -7.40
C THR A 39 1.36 16.46 -8.86
N LEU A 40 0.29 15.71 -9.18
CA LEU A 40 -0.34 15.70 -10.51
C LEU A 40 -1.23 16.93 -10.79
N GLY A 41 -1.33 17.88 -9.85
CA GLY A 41 -2.13 19.09 -9.97
C GLY A 41 -3.60 18.94 -9.56
N TRP A 42 -4.00 17.80 -8.98
CA TRP A 42 -5.37 17.59 -8.51
C TRP A 42 -5.60 18.25 -7.15
N ARG A 43 -6.75 18.91 -7.00
CA ARG A 43 -7.16 19.57 -5.75
C ARG A 43 -8.03 18.62 -4.92
N LEU A 44 -7.40 17.59 -4.36
CA LEU A 44 -8.05 16.66 -3.44
C LEU A 44 -7.70 16.99 -2.00
N GLU A 45 -8.63 16.68 -1.10
CA GLU A 45 -8.44 16.54 0.34
C GLU A 45 -8.43 15.07 0.75
N LEU A 46 -7.95 14.78 1.96
CA LEU A 46 -7.90 13.41 2.46
C LEU A 46 -9.29 12.76 2.53
N SER A 47 -10.33 13.55 2.81
CA SER A 47 -11.73 13.11 2.80
C SER A 47 -12.23 12.68 1.41
N ASP A 48 -11.55 13.10 0.34
CA ASP A 48 -11.89 12.72 -1.03
C ASP A 48 -11.25 11.38 -1.44
N VAL A 49 -10.28 10.89 -0.65
CA VAL A 49 -9.64 9.59 -0.87
C VAL A 49 -10.56 8.48 -0.37
N GLN A 50 -10.98 7.60 -1.28
CA GLN A 50 -11.84 6.47 -0.94
C GLN A 50 -10.99 5.32 -0.40
N VAL A 51 -10.97 5.15 0.93
CA VAL A 51 -10.16 4.12 1.59
C VAL A 51 -11.03 2.92 1.98
N ALA A 52 -10.76 1.78 1.36
CA ALA A 52 -11.27 0.48 1.79
C ALA A 52 -10.22 -0.18 2.70
N ALA A 53 -10.41 -0.06 4.01
CA ALA A 53 -9.52 -0.63 5.01
C ALA A 53 -9.30 -2.14 4.80
N PHE A 54 -8.12 -2.62 5.19
CA PHE A 54 -7.80 -4.04 5.10
C PHE A 54 -8.65 -4.87 6.08
N LEU A 55 -8.92 -4.32 7.27
CA LEU A 55 -9.77 -4.94 8.29
C LEU A 55 -11.17 -4.32 8.30
N PRO A 56 -12.22 -5.11 8.63
CA PRO A 56 -13.55 -4.58 8.88
C PRO A 56 -13.56 -3.51 9.99
N ALA A 57 -14.49 -2.56 9.92
CA ALA A 57 -14.51 -1.39 10.79
C ALA A 57 -14.60 -1.74 12.29
N GLU A 58 -15.27 -2.84 12.62
CA GLU A 58 -15.40 -3.33 14.00
C GLU A 58 -14.06 -3.72 14.63
N TYR A 59 -13.03 -4.05 13.84
CA TYR A 59 -11.69 -4.35 14.37
C TYR A 59 -10.94 -3.08 14.82
N GLY A 60 -11.31 -1.92 14.27
CA GLY A 60 -10.71 -0.63 14.63
C GLY A 60 -11.08 -0.15 16.03
N ILE A 61 -12.22 -0.60 16.58
CA ILE A 61 -12.72 -0.18 17.91
C ILE A 61 -12.35 -1.15 19.04
N LEU A 62 -11.82 -2.32 18.73
CA LEU A 62 -11.41 -3.32 19.73
C LEU A 62 -10.16 -2.88 20.51
N SER A 63 -9.89 -3.54 21.63
CA SER A 63 -8.53 -3.51 22.19
C SER A 63 -7.56 -4.20 21.22
N LEU A 64 -6.26 -3.90 21.30
CA LEU A 64 -5.27 -4.60 20.48
C LEU A 64 -5.31 -6.11 20.70
N ALA A 65 -5.43 -6.54 21.96
CA ALA A 65 -5.50 -7.96 22.32
C ALA A 65 -6.73 -8.64 21.68
N ASP A 66 -7.90 -8.02 21.78
CA ASP A 66 -9.13 -8.56 21.20
C ASP A 66 -9.08 -8.57 19.67
N CYS A 67 -8.52 -7.52 19.05
CA CYS A 67 -8.32 -7.46 17.61
C CYS A 67 -7.48 -8.66 17.13
N LEU A 68 -6.34 -8.90 17.77
CA LEU A 68 -5.44 -10.00 17.42
C LEU A 68 -6.11 -11.36 17.67
N ALA A 69 -6.85 -11.52 18.77
CA ALA A 69 -7.57 -12.75 19.09
C ALA A 69 -8.67 -13.08 18.08
N ARG A 70 -9.27 -12.05 17.47
CA ARG A 70 -10.36 -12.20 16.49
C ARG A 70 -9.90 -12.25 15.03
N LEU A 71 -8.65 -11.87 14.70
CA LEU A 71 -8.11 -11.99 13.34
C LEU A 71 -8.34 -13.37 12.68
N PRO A 72 -8.29 -14.51 13.40
CA PRO A 72 -8.60 -15.80 12.81
C PRO A 72 -10.00 -15.92 12.19
N GLU A 73 -10.98 -15.15 12.66
CA GLU A 73 -12.33 -15.09 12.09
C GLU A 73 -12.32 -14.64 10.62
N LEU A 74 -11.29 -13.89 10.20
CA LEU A 74 -11.15 -13.38 8.83
C LEU A 74 -10.37 -14.32 7.90
N ASN A 75 -9.75 -15.38 8.44
CA ASN A 75 -8.85 -16.25 7.68
C ASN A 75 -9.50 -16.84 6.43
N ASP A 76 -10.70 -17.41 6.57
CA ASP A 76 -11.39 -18.10 5.48
C ASP A 76 -11.81 -17.14 4.37
N ALA A 77 -12.32 -15.96 4.74
CA ALA A 77 -12.72 -14.94 3.77
C ALA A 77 -11.51 -14.45 2.94
N PHE A 78 -10.37 -14.20 3.58
CA PHE A 78 -9.14 -13.82 2.88
C PHE A 78 -8.55 -14.95 2.05
N ALA A 79 -8.59 -16.19 2.55
CA ALA A 79 -8.13 -17.36 1.82
C ALA A 79 -8.96 -17.60 0.55
N ALA A 80 -10.30 -17.48 0.65
CA ALA A 80 -11.19 -17.59 -0.50
C ALA A 80 -10.91 -16.49 -1.54
N ARG A 81 -10.73 -15.24 -1.10
CA ARG A 81 -10.42 -14.10 -1.96
C ARG A 81 -9.07 -14.26 -2.66
N ALA A 82 -8.05 -14.76 -1.94
CA ALA A 82 -6.73 -15.05 -2.51
C ALA A 82 -6.77 -16.20 -3.51
N ALA A 83 -7.51 -17.28 -3.20
CA ALA A 83 -7.68 -18.42 -4.10
C ALA A 83 -8.41 -18.02 -5.38
N ALA A 84 -9.45 -17.17 -5.29
CA ALA A 84 -10.17 -16.64 -6.44
C ALA A 84 -9.27 -15.80 -7.35
N ALA A 85 -8.47 -14.88 -6.78
CA ALA A 85 -7.50 -14.09 -7.55
C ALA A 85 -6.45 -15.00 -8.22
N GLN A 86 -5.91 -15.98 -7.48
CA GLN A 86 -4.93 -16.91 -8.04
C GLN A 86 -5.52 -17.74 -9.20
N ALA A 87 -6.77 -18.22 -9.07
CA ALA A 87 -7.46 -18.95 -10.13
C ALA A 87 -7.68 -18.09 -11.39
N ALA A 88 -7.80 -16.77 -11.22
CA ALA A 88 -7.90 -15.81 -12.32
C ALA A 88 -6.53 -15.38 -12.91
N GLY A 89 -5.40 -15.91 -12.40
CA GLY A 89 -4.07 -15.47 -12.85
C GLY A 89 -3.66 -14.11 -12.28
N GLU A 90 -4.20 -13.75 -11.12
CA GLU A 90 -4.00 -12.47 -10.44
C GLU A 90 -3.36 -12.66 -9.05
N ALA A 91 -2.86 -11.56 -8.48
CA ALA A 91 -2.41 -11.48 -7.11
C ALA A 91 -3.18 -10.38 -6.37
N LEU A 92 -3.48 -10.60 -5.10
CA LEU A 92 -4.00 -9.54 -4.25
C LEU A 92 -2.88 -8.58 -3.82
N ARG A 93 -3.13 -7.28 -3.99
CA ARG A 93 -2.25 -6.18 -3.60
C ARG A 93 -3.06 -5.08 -2.94
N TYR A 94 -2.53 -4.51 -1.87
CA TYR A 94 -3.12 -3.31 -1.28
C TYR A 94 -2.52 -2.09 -1.97
N THR A 95 -3.31 -1.40 -2.77
CA THR A 95 -2.85 -0.39 -3.74
C THR A 95 -3.57 0.93 -3.52
N ALA A 96 -2.94 2.01 -3.99
CA ALA A 96 -3.61 3.25 -4.31
C ALA A 96 -3.76 3.36 -5.84
N GLU A 97 -4.95 3.68 -6.33
CA GLU A 97 -5.20 4.00 -7.72
C GLU A 97 -5.60 5.47 -7.87
N LEU A 98 -4.87 6.17 -8.72
CA LEU A 98 -5.08 7.57 -9.07
C LEU A 98 -5.53 7.65 -10.52
N ARG A 99 -6.81 7.94 -10.75
CA ARG A 99 -7.38 7.96 -12.10
C ARG A 99 -8.47 9.01 -12.22
N GLU A 100 -8.43 9.77 -13.32
CA GLU A 100 -9.51 10.72 -13.69
C GLU A 100 -9.91 11.67 -12.56
N GLY A 101 -8.92 12.19 -11.81
CA GLY A 101 -9.16 13.10 -10.69
C GLY A 101 -9.60 12.43 -9.39
N ARG A 102 -9.58 11.10 -9.29
CA ARG A 102 -10.01 10.33 -8.11
C ARG A 102 -8.86 9.53 -7.53
N ALA A 103 -8.90 9.35 -6.21
CA ALA A 103 -7.97 8.51 -5.46
C ALA A 103 -8.76 7.41 -4.73
N THR A 104 -8.43 6.15 -5.00
CA THR A 104 -8.98 5.00 -4.27
C THR A 104 -7.84 4.20 -3.65
N VAL A 105 -8.07 3.63 -2.47
CA VAL A 105 -7.10 2.81 -1.74
C VAL A 105 -7.80 1.55 -1.27
N GLY A 106 -7.20 0.39 -1.50
CA GLY A 106 -7.77 -0.86 -1.02
C GLY A 106 -7.10 -2.10 -1.59
N LEU A 107 -7.66 -3.26 -1.21
CA LEU A 107 -7.21 -4.54 -1.69
C LEU A 107 -7.75 -4.81 -3.11
N GLN A 108 -6.87 -4.81 -4.10
CA GLN A 108 -7.16 -5.05 -5.51
C GLN A 108 -6.54 -6.37 -5.98
N ALA A 109 -7.23 -7.06 -6.89
CA ALA A 109 -6.63 -8.13 -7.66
C ALA A 109 -5.93 -7.50 -8.88
N VAL A 110 -4.65 -7.86 -9.09
CA VAL A 110 -3.85 -7.35 -10.20
C VAL A 110 -3.27 -8.52 -10.99
N PRO A 111 -3.15 -8.44 -12.32
CA PRO A 111 -2.61 -9.53 -13.12
C PRO A 111 -1.19 -9.91 -12.67
N LEU A 112 -0.88 -11.21 -12.61
CA LEU A 112 0.45 -11.68 -12.16
C LEU A 112 1.61 -11.16 -13.03
N HIS A 113 1.34 -10.88 -14.30
CA HIS A 113 2.29 -10.33 -15.26
C HIS A 113 2.34 -8.80 -15.26
N SER A 114 1.58 -8.11 -14.42
CA SER A 114 1.71 -6.66 -14.21
C SER A 114 2.91 -6.34 -13.33
N ALA A 115 3.34 -5.07 -13.31
CA ALA A 115 4.39 -4.61 -12.42
C ALA A 115 4.05 -4.89 -10.94
N LEU A 116 2.82 -4.59 -10.52
CA LEU A 116 2.33 -4.84 -9.16
C LEU A 116 2.20 -6.34 -8.84
N GLY A 117 1.80 -7.16 -9.82
CA GLY A 117 1.69 -8.62 -9.66
C GLY A 117 3.05 -9.28 -9.41
N ARG A 118 4.10 -8.76 -10.06
CA ARG A 118 5.47 -9.25 -9.91
C ARG A 118 6.20 -8.77 -8.65
N LEU A 119 5.63 -7.84 -7.89
CA LEU A 119 6.24 -7.34 -6.65
C LEU A 119 6.61 -8.50 -5.70
N ARG A 120 7.75 -8.38 -5.03
CA ARG A 120 8.31 -9.38 -4.10
C ARG A 120 8.84 -8.68 -2.85
N GLY A 121 8.82 -9.39 -1.73
CA GLY A 121 9.33 -8.86 -0.47
C GLY A 121 8.51 -7.67 0.04
N ASN A 122 9.21 -6.67 0.56
CA ASN A 122 8.67 -5.45 1.15
C ASN A 122 9.00 -4.20 0.31
N ASP A 123 9.27 -4.39 -0.98
CA ASP A 123 9.43 -3.27 -1.91
C ASP A 123 8.07 -2.58 -2.13
N ASN A 124 8.13 -1.27 -2.34
CA ASN A 124 7.01 -0.49 -2.86
C ASN A 124 7.20 -0.28 -4.36
N LEU A 125 6.09 -0.07 -5.07
CA LEU A 125 6.09 0.19 -6.50
C LEU A 125 5.07 1.27 -6.85
N VAL A 126 5.49 2.22 -7.69
CA VAL A 126 4.61 3.21 -8.33
C VAL A 126 4.64 2.98 -9.83
N ALA A 127 3.47 2.84 -10.46
CA ALA A 127 3.34 2.64 -11.89
C ALA A 127 2.62 3.83 -12.53
N PHE A 128 3.23 4.43 -13.55
CA PHE A 128 2.67 5.56 -14.30
C PHE A 128 2.20 5.08 -15.67
N GLN A 129 0.89 5.08 -15.87
CA GLN A 129 0.29 4.90 -17.19
C GLN A 129 -0.02 6.27 -17.78
N THR A 130 0.57 6.59 -18.92
CA THR A 130 0.43 7.90 -19.56
C THR A 130 0.27 7.75 -21.06
N ARG A 131 0.00 8.84 -21.79
CA ARG A 131 -0.02 8.82 -23.26
C ARG A 131 1.27 8.31 -23.92
N TYR A 132 2.40 8.40 -23.21
CA TYR A 132 3.70 7.91 -23.68
C TYR A 132 3.97 6.45 -23.28
N TYR A 133 3.24 5.95 -22.28
CA TYR A 133 3.34 4.59 -21.76
C TYR A 133 1.94 3.95 -21.73
N PRO A 134 1.27 3.77 -22.89
CA PRO A 134 -0.12 3.31 -22.93
C PRO A 134 -0.25 1.83 -22.58
N ASP A 135 0.65 0.97 -23.08
CA ASP A 135 0.54 -0.49 -22.92
C ASP A 135 1.40 -1.02 -21.76
N THR A 136 2.59 -0.44 -21.58
CA THR A 136 3.53 -0.82 -20.52
C THR A 136 3.81 0.38 -19.63
N PRO A 137 3.18 0.46 -18.44
CA PRO A 137 3.40 1.56 -17.51
C PRO A 137 4.87 1.70 -17.11
N LEU A 138 5.33 2.94 -16.94
CA LEU A 138 6.62 3.21 -16.32
C LEU A 138 6.54 2.83 -14.84
N ALA A 139 7.28 1.81 -14.42
CA ALA A 139 7.27 1.33 -13.04
C ALA A 139 8.57 1.72 -12.31
N LEU A 140 8.42 2.34 -11.15
CA LEU A 140 9.51 2.60 -10.20
C LEU A 140 9.33 1.67 -9.01
N GLN A 141 10.30 0.80 -8.76
CA GLN A 141 10.30 -0.16 -7.66
C GLN A 141 11.53 0.05 -6.78
N GLY A 142 11.34 -0.03 -5.47
CA GLY A 142 12.44 -0.03 -4.52
C GLY A 142 11.94 -0.20 -3.10
N ARG A 143 12.87 -0.23 -2.14
CA ARG A 143 12.52 -0.32 -0.72
C ARG A 143 11.71 0.91 -0.32
N GLY A 144 10.51 0.65 0.21
CA GLY A 144 9.61 1.70 0.67
C GLY A 144 9.82 2.14 2.13
N ALA A 145 10.66 1.42 2.86
CA ALA A 145 10.95 1.62 4.28
C ALA A 145 12.41 1.25 4.59
N GLY A 146 12.93 1.84 5.66
CA GLY A 146 14.31 1.64 6.14
C GLY A 146 15.02 2.95 6.41
N VAL A 147 15.73 3.01 7.55
CA VAL A 147 16.37 4.25 8.04
C VAL A 147 17.34 4.83 7.02
N ASP A 148 18.26 4.01 6.50
CA ASP A 148 19.30 4.48 5.58
C ASP A 148 18.74 4.99 4.25
N ALA A 149 17.75 4.28 3.68
CA ALA A 149 17.12 4.68 2.42
C ALA A 149 16.31 5.97 2.58
N ALA A 150 15.58 6.12 3.70
CA ALA A 150 14.85 7.35 4.00
C ALA A 150 15.81 8.53 4.24
N ALA A 151 16.88 8.32 5.00
CA ALA A 151 17.90 9.34 5.26
C ALA A 151 18.59 9.78 3.96
N ALA A 152 18.92 8.84 3.07
CA ALA A 152 19.50 9.14 1.77
C ALA A 152 18.56 9.99 0.90
N GLY A 153 17.26 9.68 0.89
CA GLY A 153 16.25 10.46 0.18
C GLY A 153 16.16 11.90 0.69
N VAL A 154 16.05 12.08 2.00
CA VAL A 154 16.01 13.42 2.63
C VAL A 154 17.30 14.19 2.36
N HIS A 155 18.47 13.53 2.45
CA HIS A 155 19.75 14.16 2.16
C HIS A 155 19.87 14.62 0.71
N ALA A 156 19.37 13.82 -0.25
CA ALA A 156 19.33 14.21 -1.65
C ALA A 156 18.46 15.47 -1.87
N ASP A 157 17.31 15.57 -1.20
CA ASP A 157 16.46 16.76 -1.25
C ASP A 157 17.19 18.00 -0.68
N VAL A 158 17.95 17.85 0.42
CA VAL A 158 18.77 18.95 0.99
C VAL A 158 19.84 19.43 0.00
N ILE A 159 20.53 18.51 -0.68
CA ILE A 159 21.51 18.86 -1.72
C ILE A 159 20.83 19.62 -2.86
N ALA A 160 19.72 19.09 -3.37
CA ALA A 160 18.99 19.71 -4.48
C ALA A 160 18.53 21.14 -4.14
N LEU A 161 18.09 21.38 -2.89
CA LEU A 161 17.75 22.72 -2.41
C LEU A 161 18.98 23.65 -2.37
N ALA A 162 20.10 23.17 -1.83
CA ALA A 162 21.33 23.97 -1.74
C ALA A 162 21.90 24.34 -3.13
N GLU A 163 21.75 23.46 -4.13
CA GLU A 163 22.17 23.72 -5.50
C GLU A 163 21.25 24.71 -6.25
N GLN A 164 19.97 24.78 -5.88
CA GLN A 164 19.02 25.74 -6.49
C GLN A 164 19.21 27.19 -6.03
N GLU A 165 19.91 27.41 -4.91
CA GLU A 165 20.23 28.75 -4.39
C GLU A 165 21.53 29.34 -4.98
N LEU A 166 22.25 28.59 -5.83
CA LEU A 166 23.46 29.02 -6.55
C LEU A 166 23.17 29.39 -8.01
#